data_AF-A9IUU9-F1
#
_entry.id   AF-A9IUU9-F1
#
_cell.length_a   1.000
_cell.length_b   1.000
_cell.length_c   1.000
_cell.angle_alpha   90.00
_cell.angle_beta   90.00
_cell.angle_gamma   90.00
#
_symmetry.space_group_name_H-M   'P 1'
#
loop_
_entity.id
_entity.type
_entity.pdbx_description
1 polymer ?
#
loop_
_entity_poly.entity_id
_entity_poly.type
_entity_poly.pdbx_seq_one_letter_code
_entity_poly.pdbx_strand_id
1 'polypeptide(L)'
;MPSSIFSVPASLPLAARQARRHALLRLGWAWLAMMQVMMFAWPGYVRHDGIPADALATLDWAIVLMNWASLVLTVPVVLYSAWPVWQGAARSLRRGRGGMDVPVALGIVAAFLPSVHATWTRQGEVYFDSVTMFVAFLLTARYLALCARQSVAPQAGPAAARRHARLEIRRRALGAAADRVATRFAAAQVGLALAAGAVWAWLAPGHAVPVMVALLVISCPCAMAMAVPTALAAAHAAAPGLDAPRFHDLLAATRKTARLSLYGSLAWHLLMVPLALAGWVAPWLAAITMLLSSLAVAANAWHLYRRYRALAPPALVVVNGASVAP
;
A
#
# COMPACT_ATOMS: atom_id res chain seq x y z
N MET A 1 15.10 15.33 -20.80
CA MET A 1 14.83 14.69 -19.50
C MET A 1 13.61 13.80 -19.66
N PRO A 2 13.53 12.66 -18.97
CA PRO A 2 12.33 11.84 -19.04
C PRO A 2 11.15 12.63 -18.46
N SER A 3 10.12 12.89 -19.27
CA SER A 3 8.99 13.75 -18.94
C SER A 3 8.03 13.16 -17.90
N SER A 4 8.24 11.90 -17.49
CA SER A 4 7.36 11.17 -16.58
C SER A 4 8.15 10.30 -15.60
N ILE A 5 7.69 10.21 -14.35
CA ILE A 5 8.23 9.28 -13.33
C ILE A 5 8.17 7.80 -13.78
N PHE A 6 7.30 7.48 -14.73
CA PHE A 6 7.13 6.14 -15.28
C PHE A 6 8.10 5.81 -16.42
N SER A 7 8.77 6.80 -16.97
CA SER A 7 9.83 6.56 -17.95
C SER A 7 11.00 5.80 -17.31
N VAL A 8 11.69 4.99 -18.12
CA VAL A 8 12.88 4.26 -17.69
C VAL A 8 14.11 5.12 -17.97
N PRO A 9 14.84 5.60 -16.94
CA PRO A 9 16.10 6.32 -17.17
C PRO A 9 17.08 5.53 -18.03
N ALA A 10 17.67 6.18 -19.02
CA ALA A 10 18.59 5.55 -19.97
C ALA A 10 19.85 4.96 -19.30
N SER A 11 20.32 5.57 -18.20
CA SER A 11 21.52 5.12 -17.48
C SER A 11 21.27 3.99 -16.45
N LEU A 12 20.07 3.41 -16.39
CA LEU A 12 19.79 2.34 -15.43
C LEU A 12 20.54 1.06 -15.81
N PRO A 13 21.29 0.43 -14.89
CA PRO A 13 21.89 -0.87 -15.12
C PRO A 13 20.85 -1.91 -15.56
N LEU A 14 21.26 -2.85 -16.42
CA LEU A 14 20.36 -3.89 -16.97
C LEU A 14 19.62 -4.68 -15.86
N ALA A 15 20.33 -5.05 -14.80
CA ALA A 15 19.73 -5.73 -13.64
C ALA A 15 18.62 -4.90 -12.96
N ALA A 16 18.80 -3.58 -12.86
CA ALA A 16 17.79 -2.68 -12.27
C ALA A 16 16.56 -2.51 -13.20
N ARG A 17 16.77 -2.56 -14.52
CA ARG A 17 15.67 -2.57 -15.52
C ARG A 17 14.86 -3.86 -15.45
N GLN A 18 15.53 -5.01 -15.34
CA GLN A 18 14.87 -6.31 -15.16
C GLN A 18 14.07 -6.35 -13.86
N ALA A 19 14.65 -5.88 -12.74
CA ALA A 19 13.95 -5.80 -11.46
C ALA A 19 12.68 -4.93 -11.54
N ARG A 20 12.73 -3.79 -12.26
CA ARG A 20 11.55 -2.94 -12.49
C ARG A 20 10.47 -3.66 -13.31
N ARG A 21 10.84 -4.37 -14.38
CA ARG A 21 9.91 -5.17 -15.18
C ARG A 21 9.22 -6.26 -14.36
N HIS A 22 9.98 -7.02 -13.58
CA HIS A 22 9.40 -8.04 -12.68
C HIS A 22 8.45 -7.43 -11.63
N ALA A 23 8.79 -6.26 -11.07
CA ALA A 23 7.90 -5.56 -10.16
C ALA A 23 6.58 -5.14 -10.84
N LEU A 24 6.65 -4.65 -12.08
CA LEU A 24 5.48 -4.27 -12.86
C LEU A 24 4.61 -5.48 -13.22
N LEU A 25 5.21 -6.62 -13.59
CA LEU A 25 4.47 -7.85 -13.89
C LEU A 25 3.74 -8.39 -12.66
N ARG A 26 4.40 -8.44 -11.50
CA ARG A 26 3.76 -8.82 -10.22
C ARG A 26 2.60 -7.89 -9.85
N LEU A 27 2.79 -6.58 -10.08
CA LEU A 27 1.78 -5.57 -9.84
C LEU A 27 0.58 -5.76 -10.78
N GLY A 28 0.83 -5.91 -12.08
CA GLY A 28 -0.23 -6.10 -13.08
C GLY A 28 -1.05 -7.35 -12.79
N TRP A 29 -0.39 -8.47 -12.47
CA TRP A 29 -1.09 -9.69 -12.06
C TRP A 29 -1.94 -9.49 -10.79
N ALA A 30 -1.41 -8.80 -9.78
CA ALA A 30 -2.15 -8.55 -8.54
C ALA A 30 -3.40 -7.70 -8.78
N TRP A 31 -3.33 -6.66 -9.63
CA TRP A 31 -4.49 -5.82 -9.97
C TRP A 31 -5.53 -6.56 -10.80
N LEU A 32 -5.11 -7.34 -11.80
CA LEU A 32 -6.03 -8.16 -12.59
C LEU A 32 -6.77 -9.15 -11.70
N ALA A 33 -6.05 -9.88 -10.86
CA ALA A 33 -6.64 -10.81 -9.91
C ALA A 33 -7.57 -10.11 -8.92
N MET A 34 -7.17 -8.96 -8.36
CA MET A 34 -8.03 -8.15 -7.47
C MET A 34 -9.37 -7.80 -8.13
N MET A 35 -9.35 -7.31 -9.37
CA MET A 35 -10.58 -6.94 -10.08
C MET A 35 -11.50 -8.16 -10.29
N GLN A 36 -10.93 -9.28 -10.72
CA GLN A 36 -11.71 -10.50 -10.97
C GLN A 36 -12.27 -11.10 -9.67
N VAL A 37 -11.45 -11.17 -8.62
CA VAL A 37 -11.87 -11.74 -7.32
C VAL A 37 -12.93 -10.85 -6.65
N MET A 38 -12.82 -9.52 -6.73
CA MET A 38 -13.88 -8.64 -6.24
C MET A 38 -15.20 -8.82 -7.00
N MET A 39 -15.13 -9.05 -8.32
CA MET A 39 -16.32 -9.35 -9.12
C MET A 39 -16.96 -10.69 -8.69
N PHE A 40 -16.14 -11.71 -8.41
CA PHE A 40 -16.60 -13.03 -7.96
C PHE A 40 -17.10 -13.06 -6.52
N ALA A 41 -16.70 -12.10 -5.68
CA ALA A 41 -17.22 -11.96 -4.32
C ALA A 41 -18.66 -11.43 -4.25
N TRP A 42 -19.18 -10.86 -5.35
CA TRP A 42 -20.51 -10.24 -5.41
C TRP A 42 -21.68 -11.12 -4.93
N PRO A 43 -21.81 -12.40 -5.35
CA PRO A 43 -22.91 -13.25 -4.90
C PRO A 43 -22.94 -13.44 -3.37
N GLY A 44 -21.77 -13.46 -2.73
CA GLY A 44 -21.66 -13.54 -1.27
C GLY A 44 -22.16 -12.29 -0.57
N TYR A 45 -21.98 -11.11 -1.16
CA TYR A 45 -22.47 -9.84 -0.61
C TYR A 45 -23.97 -9.61 -0.82
N VAL A 46 -24.54 -10.13 -1.90
CA VAL A 46 -25.97 -9.96 -2.21
C VAL A 46 -26.84 -11.00 -1.50
N ARG A 47 -26.25 -12.10 -1.03
CA ARG A 47 -26.95 -13.11 -0.23
C ARG A 47 -27.47 -12.47 1.06
N HIS A 48 -28.79 -12.46 1.22
CA HIS A 48 -29.48 -12.07 2.44
C HIS A 48 -30.72 -12.95 2.61
N ASP A 49 -31.19 -13.11 3.85
CA ASP A 49 -32.24 -14.09 4.20
C ASP A 49 -33.64 -13.76 3.63
N GLY A 50 -33.80 -12.60 2.96
CA GLY A 50 -35.05 -12.14 2.35
C GLY A 50 -35.28 -12.56 0.90
N ILE A 51 -34.37 -13.34 0.28
CA ILE A 51 -34.46 -13.77 -1.12
C ILE A 51 -35.37 -15.02 -1.24
N PRO A 52 -36.22 -15.13 -2.29
CA PRO A 52 -37.04 -16.32 -2.51
C PRO A 52 -36.20 -17.61 -2.68
N ALA A 53 -36.76 -18.75 -2.25
CA ALA A 53 -36.01 -20.00 -2.04
C ALA A 53 -35.35 -20.60 -3.30
N ASP A 54 -35.95 -20.37 -4.48
CA ASP A 54 -35.42 -20.75 -5.79
C ASP A 54 -34.20 -19.91 -6.20
N ALA A 55 -34.26 -18.60 -5.94
CA ALA A 55 -33.15 -17.69 -6.14
C ALA A 55 -32.01 -17.92 -5.13
N LEU A 56 -32.31 -18.37 -3.90
CA LEU A 56 -31.28 -18.76 -2.93
C LEU A 56 -30.47 -19.99 -3.39
N ALA A 57 -31.13 -21.04 -3.90
CA ALA A 57 -30.43 -22.24 -4.34
C ALA A 57 -29.45 -21.97 -5.52
N THR A 58 -29.83 -21.08 -6.44
CA THR A 58 -28.94 -20.65 -7.53
C THR A 58 -27.78 -19.79 -7.04
N LEU A 59 -28.03 -18.89 -6.07
CA LEU A 59 -26.98 -18.10 -5.42
C LEU A 59 -25.98 -18.99 -4.68
N ASP A 60 -26.43 -20.03 -3.99
CA ASP A 60 -25.58 -20.94 -3.21
C ASP A 60 -24.60 -21.68 -4.10
N TRP A 61 -25.09 -22.20 -5.23
CA TRP A 61 -24.23 -22.85 -6.22
C TRP A 61 -23.25 -21.86 -6.86
N ALA A 62 -23.72 -20.66 -7.20
CA ALA A 62 -22.87 -19.60 -7.73
C ALA A 62 -21.76 -19.21 -6.74
N ILE A 63 -22.08 -19.05 -5.45
CA ILE A 63 -21.11 -18.74 -4.38
C ILE A 63 -20.02 -19.81 -4.32
N VAL A 64 -20.38 -21.09 -4.32
CA VAL A 64 -19.40 -22.18 -4.28
C VAL A 64 -18.48 -22.13 -5.50
N LEU A 65 -19.03 -21.98 -6.70
CA LEU A 65 -18.24 -21.91 -7.93
C LEU A 65 -17.30 -20.68 -7.94
N MET A 66 -17.83 -19.52 -7.54
CA MET A 66 -17.08 -18.27 -7.48
C MET A 66 -15.98 -18.30 -6.40
N ASN A 67 -16.19 -19.01 -5.29
CA ASN A 67 -15.17 -19.20 -4.26
C ASN A 67 -14.00 -20.04 -4.77
N TRP A 68 -14.28 -21.12 -5.51
CA TRP A 68 -13.23 -21.90 -6.17
C TRP A 68 -12.48 -21.09 -7.22
N ALA A 69 -13.18 -20.33 -8.06
CA ALA A 69 -12.55 -19.43 -9.03
C ALA A 69 -11.66 -18.37 -8.33
N SER A 70 -12.15 -17.79 -7.24
CA SER A 70 -11.43 -16.81 -6.43
C SER A 70 -10.18 -17.41 -5.76
N LEU A 71 -10.26 -18.65 -5.27
CA LEU A 71 -9.12 -19.39 -4.73
C LEU A 71 -8.03 -19.55 -5.80
N VAL A 72 -8.41 -20.05 -6.98
CA VAL A 72 -7.47 -20.29 -8.10
C VAL A 72 -6.76 -19.01 -8.51
N LEU A 73 -7.46 -17.87 -8.57
CA LEU A 73 -6.86 -16.58 -8.89
C LEU A 73 -6.01 -15.99 -7.75
N THR A 74 -6.36 -16.27 -6.50
CA THR A 74 -5.66 -15.71 -5.32
C THR A 74 -4.36 -16.45 -5.02
N VAL A 75 -4.29 -17.76 -5.27
CA VAL A 75 -3.06 -18.57 -5.09
C VAL A 75 -1.83 -17.93 -5.76
N PRO A 76 -1.81 -17.58 -7.06
CA PRO A 76 -0.65 -16.96 -7.67
C PRO A 76 -0.38 -15.55 -7.12
N VAL A 77 -1.39 -14.81 -6.66
CA VAL A 77 -1.16 -13.53 -5.99
C VAL A 77 -0.39 -13.72 -4.68
N VAL A 78 -0.79 -14.70 -3.87
CA VAL A 78 -0.17 -15.02 -2.58
C VAL A 78 1.23 -15.60 -2.78
N LEU A 79 1.43 -16.52 -3.73
CA LEU A 79 2.71 -17.20 -3.93
C LEU A 79 3.71 -16.34 -4.73
N TYR A 80 3.29 -15.72 -5.82
CA TYR A 80 4.18 -15.00 -6.74
C TYR A 80 4.19 -13.49 -6.50
N SER A 81 3.04 -12.83 -6.46
CA SER A 81 2.98 -11.37 -6.32
C SER A 81 3.43 -10.90 -4.93
N ALA A 82 3.00 -11.59 -3.87
CA ALA A 82 3.40 -11.27 -2.49
C ALA A 82 4.82 -11.76 -2.11
N TRP A 83 5.57 -12.37 -3.03
CA TRP A 83 6.95 -12.80 -2.80
C TRP A 83 7.88 -11.77 -2.13
N PRO A 84 7.86 -10.47 -2.51
CA PRO A 84 8.68 -9.46 -1.84
C PRO A 84 8.29 -9.21 -0.37
N VAL A 85 7.05 -9.53 0.01
CA VAL A 85 6.57 -9.47 1.40
C VAL A 85 7.15 -10.64 2.18
N TRP A 86 7.06 -11.86 1.66
CA TRP A 86 7.63 -13.05 2.30
C TRP A 86 9.14 -12.92 2.56
N GLN A 87 9.88 -12.45 1.55
CA GLN A 87 11.32 -12.19 1.69
C GLN A 87 11.62 -11.09 2.72
N GLY A 88 10.76 -10.09 2.82
CA GLY A 88 10.85 -9.01 3.80
C GLY A 88 10.61 -9.50 5.22
N ALA A 89 9.54 -10.28 5.40
CA ALA A 89 9.18 -10.88 6.68
C ALA A 89 10.26 -11.84 7.17
N ALA A 90 10.71 -12.77 6.32
CA ALA A 90 11.76 -13.73 6.66
C ALA A 90 13.07 -13.04 7.08
N ARG A 91 13.48 -11.97 6.37
CA ARG A 91 14.67 -11.19 6.75
C ARG A 91 14.49 -10.44 8.06
N SER A 92 13.29 -9.94 8.35
CA SER A 92 12.96 -9.22 9.58
C SER A 92 12.98 -10.17 10.78
N LEU A 93 12.35 -11.35 10.66
CA LEU A 93 12.39 -12.40 11.68
C LEU A 93 13.83 -12.85 11.99
N ARG A 94 14.62 -13.17 10.95
CA ARG A 94 16.03 -13.60 11.11
C ARG A 94 16.91 -12.58 11.82
N ARG A 95 16.54 -11.30 11.80
CA ARG A 95 17.31 -10.20 12.41
C ARG A 95 16.76 -9.76 13.77
N GLY A 96 15.74 -10.44 14.30
CA GLY A 96 15.08 -10.08 15.57
C GLY A 96 14.48 -8.67 15.57
N ARG A 97 14.15 -8.12 14.39
CA ARG A 97 13.63 -6.76 14.23
C ARG A 97 12.22 -6.80 13.65
N GLY A 98 11.27 -6.12 14.29
CA GLY A 98 9.93 -5.92 13.76
C GLY A 98 9.95 -5.00 12.53
N GLY A 99 9.94 -5.60 11.34
CA GLY A 99 9.73 -4.91 10.07
C GLY A 99 8.26 -4.96 9.66
N MET A 100 7.79 -3.94 8.93
CA MET A 100 6.41 -3.83 8.45
C MET A 100 5.95 -5.05 7.64
N ASP A 101 6.88 -5.80 7.05
CA ASP A 101 6.59 -6.99 6.26
C ASP A 101 6.03 -8.16 7.08
N VAL A 102 6.35 -8.23 8.38
CA VAL A 102 5.94 -9.33 9.28
C VAL A 102 4.44 -9.31 9.59
N PRO A 103 3.87 -8.22 10.16
CA PRO A 103 2.43 -8.17 10.40
C PRO A 103 1.64 -8.28 9.10
N VAL A 104 2.18 -7.76 8.00
CA VAL A 104 1.58 -7.85 6.68
C VAL A 104 1.53 -9.29 6.17
N ALA A 105 2.65 -10.02 6.24
CA ALA A 105 2.71 -11.44 5.89
C ALA A 105 1.74 -12.26 6.74
N LEU A 106 1.67 -11.98 8.05
CA LEU A 106 0.74 -12.63 8.96
C LEU A 106 -0.72 -12.37 8.56
N GLY A 107 -1.07 -11.13 8.21
CA GLY A 107 -2.42 -10.77 7.75
C GLY A 107 -2.83 -11.51 6.47
N ILE A 108 -1.92 -11.64 5.50
CA ILE A 108 -2.17 -12.41 4.28
C ILE A 108 -2.44 -13.89 4.63
N VAL A 109 -1.64 -14.51 5.49
CA VAL A 109 -1.84 -15.90 5.92
C VAL A 109 -3.13 -16.07 6.69
N ALA A 110 -3.41 -15.16 7.63
CA ALA A 110 -4.57 -15.21 8.51
C ALA A 110 -5.90 -15.00 7.76
N ALA A 111 -5.91 -14.29 6.63
CA ALA A 111 -7.09 -14.19 5.77
C ALA A 111 -7.15 -15.34 4.75
N PHE A 112 -6.01 -15.75 4.19
CA PHE A 112 -5.97 -16.76 3.13
C PHE A 112 -6.30 -18.17 3.63
N LEU A 113 -5.68 -18.63 4.72
CA LEU A 113 -5.85 -20.02 5.18
C LEU A 113 -7.29 -20.33 5.63
N PRO A 114 -7.96 -19.49 6.45
CA PRO A 114 -9.37 -19.72 6.77
C PRO A 114 -10.28 -19.66 5.54
N SER A 115 -9.99 -18.78 4.58
CA SER A 115 -10.74 -18.71 3.32
C SER A 115 -10.61 -19.99 2.48
N VAL A 116 -9.41 -20.59 2.42
CA VAL A 116 -9.20 -21.90 1.78
C VAL A 116 -9.99 -22.98 2.51
N HIS A 117 -9.93 -22.99 3.85
CA HIS A 117 -10.68 -23.94 4.66
C HIS A 117 -12.19 -23.82 4.43
N ALA A 118 -12.74 -22.60 4.47
CA ALA A 118 -14.15 -22.32 4.23
C ALA A 118 -14.61 -22.71 2.81
N THR A 119 -13.74 -22.51 1.81
CA THR A 119 -14.01 -22.94 0.43
C THR A 119 -14.13 -24.47 0.32
N TRP A 120 -13.31 -25.19 1.08
CA TRP A 120 -13.29 -26.66 1.06
C TRP A 120 -14.46 -27.27 1.84
N THR A 121 -14.75 -26.74 3.03
CA THR A 121 -15.86 -27.22 3.88
C THR A 121 -17.22 -26.71 3.41
N ARG A 122 -17.23 -25.74 2.48
CA ARG A 122 -18.43 -24.99 2.04
C ARG A 122 -19.16 -24.31 3.20
N GLN A 123 -18.42 -24.00 4.28
CA GLN A 123 -18.95 -23.41 5.50
C GLN A 123 -18.07 -22.24 5.94
N GLY A 124 -18.70 -21.13 6.27
CA GLY A 124 -18.03 -19.91 6.70
C GLY A 124 -17.81 -18.91 5.56
N GLU A 125 -17.29 -17.75 5.93
CA GLU A 125 -17.03 -16.64 5.02
C GLU A 125 -15.63 -16.71 4.40
N VAL A 126 -15.52 -16.14 3.19
CA VAL A 126 -14.32 -16.18 2.36
C VAL A 126 -13.84 -14.75 2.10
N TYR A 127 -12.53 -14.51 2.25
CA TYR A 127 -11.92 -13.17 2.20
C TYR A 127 -10.80 -13.06 1.16
N PHE A 128 -10.91 -13.78 0.05
CA PHE A 128 -9.93 -13.74 -1.06
C PHE A 128 -9.80 -12.34 -1.69
N ASP A 129 -10.91 -11.61 -1.76
CA ASP A 129 -10.99 -10.23 -2.22
C ASP A 129 -10.10 -9.30 -1.38
N SER A 130 -10.17 -9.43 -0.06
CA SER A 130 -9.39 -8.66 0.90
C SER A 130 -7.90 -8.95 0.77
N VAL A 131 -7.52 -10.22 0.57
CA VAL A 131 -6.12 -10.63 0.34
C VAL A 131 -5.57 -10.03 -0.95
N THR A 132 -6.27 -10.19 -2.07
CA THR A 132 -5.81 -9.73 -3.38
C THR A 132 -5.75 -8.20 -3.46
N MET A 133 -6.75 -7.51 -2.92
CA MET A 133 -6.79 -6.06 -2.79
C MET A 133 -5.60 -5.53 -1.99
N PHE A 134 -5.36 -6.12 -0.81
CA PHE A 134 -4.27 -5.72 0.05
C PHE A 134 -2.90 -5.87 -0.65
N VAL A 135 -2.66 -6.99 -1.33
CA VAL A 135 -1.41 -7.24 -2.08
C VAL A 135 -1.26 -6.25 -3.24
N ALA A 136 -2.33 -6.00 -4.02
CA ALA A 136 -2.30 -5.06 -5.14
C ALA A 136 -1.94 -3.63 -4.71
N PHE A 137 -2.57 -3.12 -3.65
CA PHE A 137 -2.26 -1.78 -3.14
C PHE A 137 -0.86 -1.69 -2.53
N LEU A 138 -0.42 -2.70 -1.79
CA LEU A 138 0.92 -2.73 -1.23
C LEU A 138 2.00 -2.76 -2.33
N LEU A 139 1.79 -3.53 -3.40
CA LEU A 139 2.71 -3.56 -4.53
C LEU A 139 2.70 -2.25 -5.31
N THR A 140 1.54 -1.60 -5.46
CA THR A 140 1.43 -0.27 -6.08
C THR A 140 2.29 0.74 -5.34
N ALA A 141 2.15 0.77 -4.01
CA ALA A 141 2.94 1.59 -3.12
C ALA A 141 4.45 1.38 -3.32
N ARG A 142 4.90 0.12 -3.31
CA ARG A 142 6.30 -0.25 -3.51
C ARG A 142 6.81 0.10 -4.90
N TYR A 143 5.98 -0.06 -5.93
CA TYR A 143 6.34 0.22 -7.32
C TYR A 143 6.48 1.71 -7.57
N LEU A 144 5.55 2.53 -7.07
CA LEU A 144 5.67 4.00 -7.13
C LEU A 144 6.94 4.48 -6.42
N ALA A 145 7.22 3.91 -5.25
CA ALA A 145 8.45 4.19 -4.51
C ALA A 145 9.70 3.77 -5.28
N LEU A 146 9.67 2.66 -6.02
CA LEU A 146 10.76 2.22 -6.90
C LEU A 146 10.97 3.20 -8.06
N CYS A 147 9.90 3.57 -8.77
CA CYS A 147 9.96 4.48 -9.90
C CYS A 147 10.58 5.82 -9.50
N ALA A 148 10.15 6.38 -8.36
CA ALA A 148 10.67 7.64 -7.86
C ALA A 148 12.17 7.62 -7.50
N ARG A 149 12.67 6.47 -7.02
CA ARG A 149 14.10 6.30 -6.74
C ARG A 149 14.90 6.27 -8.03
N GLN A 150 14.36 5.58 -9.03
CA GLN A 150 15.02 5.38 -10.30
C GLN A 150 14.99 6.63 -11.18
N SER A 151 13.94 7.46 -11.11
CA SER A 151 13.82 8.70 -11.89
C SER A 151 14.89 9.75 -11.57
N VAL A 152 15.65 9.57 -10.48
CA VAL A 152 16.69 10.49 -10.00
C VAL A 152 18.05 9.79 -9.92
N ALA A 153 18.26 8.83 -10.83
CA ALA A 153 19.53 8.16 -11.01
C ALA A 153 20.71 9.17 -11.17
N PRO A 154 21.97 8.77 -10.88
CA PRO A 154 23.12 9.66 -10.64
C PRO A 154 23.62 10.52 -11.81
N GLN A 155 22.80 10.77 -12.84
CA GLN A 155 23.15 11.37 -14.12
C GLN A 155 23.56 12.85 -14.08
N ALA A 156 23.76 13.45 -12.89
CA ALA A 156 24.08 14.88 -12.73
C ALA A 156 25.37 15.12 -11.94
N GLY A 157 26.34 14.20 -12.03
CA GLY A 157 27.69 14.35 -11.47
C GLY A 157 27.80 14.13 -9.96
N PRO A 158 29.00 14.35 -9.38
CA PRO A 158 29.30 14.03 -7.98
C PRO A 158 28.43 14.80 -6.98
N ALA A 159 27.95 16.00 -7.33
CA ALA A 159 27.02 16.77 -6.50
C ALA A 159 25.63 16.11 -6.40
N ALA A 160 25.10 15.56 -7.50
CA ALA A 160 23.83 14.85 -7.51
C ALA A 160 23.92 13.51 -6.77
N ALA A 161 25.05 12.80 -6.89
CA ALA A 161 25.31 11.58 -6.13
C ALA A 161 25.31 11.85 -4.61
N ARG A 162 25.95 12.95 -4.16
CA ARG A 162 25.92 13.37 -2.74
C ARG A 162 24.51 13.71 -2.25
N ARG A 163 23.71 14.42 -3.06
CA ARG A 163 22.30 14.74 -2.73
C ARG A 163 21.45 13.48 -2.63
N HIS A 164 21.59 12.56 -3.58
CA HIS A 164 20.91 11.27 -3.57
C HIS A 164 21.29 10.45 -2.32
N ALA A 165 22.57 10.38 -1.96
CA ALA A 165 23.02 9.72 -0.75
C ALA A 165 22.42 10.33 0.53
N ARG A 166 22.36 11.66 0.63
CA ARG A 166 21.73 12.36 1.76
C ARG A 166 20.23 12.05 1.87
N LEU A 167 19.51 12.03 0.74
CA LEU A 167 18.10 11.64 0.68
C LEU A 167 17.90 10.18 1.10
N GLU A 168 18.75 9.27 0.65
CA GLU A 168 18.64 7.84 0.98
C GLU A 168 18.95 7.56 2.46
N ILE A 169 19.91 8.27 3.08
CA ILE A 169 20.14 8.20 4.53
C ILE A 169 18.88 8.66 5.29
N ARG A 170 18.28 9.79 4.88
CA ARG A 170 17.04 10.29 5.49
C ARG A 170 15.86 9.36 5.26
N ARG A 171 15.79 8.74 4.10
CA ARG A 171 14.81 7.71 3.78
C ARG A 171 14.87 6.54 4.75
N ARG A 172 16.06 5.99 4.98
CA ARG A 172 16.23 4.85 5.89
C ARG A 172 15.83 5.22 7.31
N ALA A 173 16.22 6.40 7.79
CA ALA A 173 15.88 6.87 9.13
C ALA A 173 14.37 7.13 9.30
N LEU A 174 13.76 7.87 8.38
CA LEU A 174 12.32 8.18 8.41
C LEU A 174 11.47 6.93 8.17
N GLY A 175 11.88 6.07 7.24
CA GLY A 175 11.24 4.81 6.94
C GLY A 175 11.24 3.89 8.16
N ALA A 176 12.39 3.68 8.80
CA ALA A 176 12.45 2.87 10.01
C ALA A 176 11.60 3.44 11.17
N ALA A 177 11.49 4.76 11.29
CA ALA A 177 10.62 5.38 12.29
C ALA A 177 9.13 5.18 11.96
N ALA A 178 8.74 5.40 10.69
CA ALA A 178 7.38 5.19 10.22
C ALA A 178 6.97 3.71 10.30
N ASP A 179 7.86 2.79 9.91
CA ASP A 179 7.64 1.35 10.00
C ASP A 179 7.40 0.91 11.44
N ARG A 180 8.14 1.47 12.43
CA ARG A 180 7.89 1.18 13.84
C ARG A 180 6.52 1.65 14.31
N VAL A 181 6.10 2.84 13.90
CA VAL A 181 4.78 3.38 14.23
C VAL A 181 3.68 2.52 13.59
N ALA A 182 3.79 2.26 12.29
CA ALA A 182 2.84 1.45 11.53
C ALA A 182 2.76 0.01 12.07
N THR A 183 3.89 -0.60 12.44
CA THR A 183 3.93 -1.95 13.01
C THR A 183 3.29 -2.00 14.39
N ARG A 184 3.56 -1.03 15.27
CA ARG A 184 2.93 -0.95 16.59
C ARG A 184 1.42 -0.73 16.47
N PHE A 185 1.01 0.17 15.58
CA PHE A 185 -0.40 0.40 15.28
C PHE A 185 -1.08 -0.88 14.76
N ALA A 186 -0.50 -1.54 13.75
CA ALA A 186 -1.04 -2.78 13.21
C ALA A 186 -1.13 -3.88 14.27
N ALA A 187 -0.10 -4.05 15.11
CA ALA A 187 -0.12 -5.04 16.18
C ALA A 187 -1.20 -4.73 17.24
N ALA A 188 -1.31 -3.48 17.68
CA ALA A 188 -2.35 -3.04 18.61
C ALA A 188 -3.75 -3.29 18.03
N GLN A 189 -3.91 -3.02 16.74
CA GLN A 189 -5.19 -3.14 16.06
C GLN A 189 -5.60 -4.58 15.78
N VAL A 190 -4.65 -5.47 15.46
CA VAL A 190 -4.90 -6.92 15.42
C VAL A 190 -5.30 -7.42 16.81
N GLY A 191 -4.60 -6.98 17.86
CA GLY A 191 -4.98 -7.30 19.24
C GLY A 191 -6.39 -6.82 19.58
N LEU A 192 -6.74 -5.60 19.18
CA LEU A 192 -8.08 -5.04 19.37
C LEU A 192 -9.15 -5.81 18.58
N ALA A 193 -8.87 -6.20 17.34
CA ALA A 193 -9.80 -6.97 16.51
C ALA A 193 -10.06 -8.36 17.11
N LEU A 194 -9.02 -9.03 17.62
CA LEU A 194 -9.15 -10.32 18.32
C LEU A 194 -9.94 -10.17 19.63
N ALA A 195 -9.67 -9.13 20.41
CA ALA A 195 -10.42 -8.85 21.63
C ALA A 195 -11.90 -8.55 21.35
N ALA A 196 -12.18 -7.71 20.34
CA ALA A 196 -13.54 -7.40 19.92
C ALA A 196 -14.25 -8.66 19.39
N GLY A 197 -13.58 -9.45 18.55
CA GLY A 197 -14.09 -10.73 18.06
C GLY A 197 -14.41 -11.71 19.18
N ALA A 198 -13.55 -11.80 20.20
CA ALA A 198 -13.81 -12.61 21.38
C ALA A 198 -15.02 -12.10 22.18
N VAL A 199 -15.10 -10.80 22.46
CA VAL A 199 -16.24 -10.21 23.17
C VAL A 199 -17.57 -10.49 22.44
N TRP A 200 -17.59 -10.28 21.12
CA TRP A 200 -18.76 -10.56 20.31
C TRP A 200 -19.06 -12.05 20.19
N ALA A 201 -18.06 -12.94 20.20
CA ALA A 201 -18.28 -14.38 20.21
C ALA A 201 -19.00 -14.85 21.48
N TRP A 202 -18.80 -14.17 22.60
CA TRP A 202 -19.48 -14.47 23.86
C TRP A 202 -20.88 -13.84 23.95
N LEU A 203 -21.09 -12.65 23.37
CA LEU A 203 -22.36 -11.92 23.43
C LEU A 203 -23.34 -12.35 22.32
N ALA A 204 -22.88 -12.42 21.08
CA ALA A 204 -23.67 -12.74 19.90
C ALA A 204 -22.76 -13.34 18.81
N PRO A 205 -22.62 -14.68 18.75
CA PRO A 205 -21.68 -15.36 17.86
C PRO A 205 -21.79 -14.96 16.39
N GLY A 206 -23.00 -14.63 15.93
CA GLY A 206 -23.27 -14.21 14.55
C GLY A 206 -22.59 -12.89 14.14
N HIS A 207 -22.23 -12.02 15.09
CA HIS A 207 -21.57 -10.73 14.80
C HIS A 207 -20.05 -10.76 14.98
N ALA A 208 -19.50 -11.80 15.59
CA ALA A 208 -18.07 -11.88 15.91
C ALA A 208 -17.17 -11.79 14.68
N VAL A 209 -17.50 -12.56 13.65
CA VAL A 209 -16.72 -12.63 12.41
C VAL A 209 -16.85 -11.32 11.60
N PRO A 210 -18.06 -10.79 11.32
CA PRO A 210 -18.22 -9.52 10.60
C PRO A 210 -17.53 -8.33 11.29
N VAL A 211 -17.64 -8.20 12.62
CA VAL A 211 -17.02 -7.09 13.37
C VAL A 211 -15.50 -7.21 13.37
N MET A 212 -14.97 -8.41 13.62
CA MET A 212 -13.52 -8.66 13.58
C MET A 212 -12.94 -8.34 12.19
N VAL A 213 -13.61 -8.78 11.13
CA VAL A 213 -13.17 -8.53 9.74
C VAL A 213 -13.27 -7.05 9.40
N ALA A 214 -14.38 -6.38 9.73
CA ALA A 214 -14.53 -4.95 9.50
C ALA A 214 -13.41 -4.15 10.20
N LEU A 215 -13.08 -4.52 11.45
CA LEU A 215 -11.96 -3.94 12.20
C LEU A 215 -10.61 -4.21 11.54
N LEU A 216 -10.37 -5.39 11.00
CA LEU A 216 -9.11 -5.69 10.30
C LEU A 216 -9.00 -4.94 8.96
N VAL A 217 -10.09 -4.87 8.20
CA VAL A 217 -10.14 -4.23 6.87
C VAL A 217 -9.99 -2.72 6.96
N ILE A 218 -10.75 -2.05 7.85
CA ILE A 218 -10.67 -0.59 8.02
C ILE A 218 -9.29 -0.12 8.48
N SER A 219 -8.49 -1.05 9.00
CA SER A 219 -7.21 -0.79 9.61
C SER A 219 -6.02 -0.93 8.68
N CYS A 220 -6.21 -1.28 7.40
CA CYS A 220 -5.06 -1.44 6.52
C CYS A 220 -4.22 -0.15 6.52
N PRO A 221 -2.97 -0.20 7.03
CA PRO A 221 -2.15 0.99 7.25
C PRO A 221 -1.49 1.46 5.94
N CYS A 222 -2.16 1.26 4.82
CA CYS A 222 -1.62 1.44 3.48
C CYS A 222 -1.23 2.91 3.23
N ALA A 223 -1.99 3.87 3.75
CA ALA A 223 -1.66 5.29 3.73
C ALA A 223 -0.45 5.65 4.63
N MET A 224 -0.34 5.03 5.81
CA MET A 224 0.82 5.21 6.72
C MET A 224 2.12 4.70 6.09
N ALA A 225 2.06 3.51 5.48
CA ALA A 225 3.17 2.90 4.76
C ALA A 225 3.65 3.74 3.56
N MET A 226 2.73 4.53 2.97
CA MET A 226 3.01 5.39 1.82
C MET A 226 3.55 6.77 2.18
N ALA A 227 3.36 7.26 3.40
CA ALA A 227 3.71 8.63 3.79
C ALA A 227 5.19 9.00 3.57
N VAL A 228 6.11 8.12 3.95
CA VAL A 228 7.56 8.32 3.76
C VAL A 228 7.99 8.17 2.29
N PRO A 229 7.68 7.05 1.60
CA PRO A 229 8.14 6.86 0.22
C PRO A 229 7.60 7.90 -0.76
N THR A 230 6.36 8.38 -0.61
CA THR A 230 5.80 9.42 -1.50
C THR A 230 6.42 10.79 -1.25
N ALA A 231 6.64 11.18 0.01
CA ALA A 231 7.31 12.43 0.35
C ALA A 231 8.75 12.46 -0.18
N LEU A 232 9.49 11.34 -0.04
CA LEU A 232 10.84 11.23 -0.58
C LEU A 232 10.86 11.14 -2.10
N ALA A 233 9.86 10.51 -2.71
CA ALA A 233 9.70 10.51 -4.16
C ALA A 233 9.59 11.93 -4.71
N ALA A 234 8.71 12.74 -4.11
CA ALA A 234 8.56 14.16 -4.43
C ALA A 234 9.86 14.93 -4.22
N ALA A 235 10.57 14.66 -3.12
CA ALA A 235 11.86 15.29 -2.83
C ALA A 235 12.95 14.93 -3.84
N HIS A 236 13.05 13.65 -4.20
CA HIS A 236 13.95 13.20 -5.26
C HIS A 236 13.64 13.95 -6.56
N ALA A 237 12.37 13.97 -6.99
CA ALA A 237 11.98 14.63 -8.24
C ALA A 237 12.22 16.15 -8.24
N ALA A 238 12.14 16.80 -7.08
CA ALA A 238 12.35 18.25 -6.94
C ALA A 238 13.82 18.66 -6.67
N ALA A 239 14.69 17.73 -6.26
CA ALA A 239 16.09 18.02 -5.90
C ALA A 239 17.00 18.54 -7.03
N PRO A 240 16.85 18.13 -8.31
CA PRO A 240 17.68 18.63 -9.41
C PRO A 240 17.53 20.14 -9.60
N GLY A 241 18.65 20.86 -9.78
CA GLY A 241 18.66 22.30 -10.03
C GLY A 241 18.57 23.19 -8.78
N LEU A 242 18.32 22.62 -7.59
CA LEU A 242 18.36 23.40 -6.34
C LEU A 242 19.80 23.73 -5.94
N ASP A 243 19.99 24.90 -5.34
CA ASP A 243 21.19 25.29 -4.62
C ASP A 243 21.29 24.55 -3.27
N ALA A 244 22.42 24.72 -2.57
CA ALA A 244 22.63 24.08 -1.27
C ALA A 244 21.57 24.47 -0.20
N PRO A 245 21.23 25.75 0.03
CA PRO A 245 20.25 26.13 1.05
C PRO A 245 18.86 25.60 0.75
N ARG A 246 18.34 25.72 -0.49
CA ARG A 246 17.01 25.20 -0.84
C ARG A 246 16.97 23.67 -0.77
N PHE A 247 18.08 22.99 -1.03
CA PHE A 247 18.16 21.54 -0.84
C PHE A 247 18.08 21.16 0.65
N HIS A 248 18.69 21.93 1.55
CA HIS A 248 18.54 21.74 3.00
C HIS A 248 17.08 21.97 3.45
N ASP A 249 16.43 23.01 2.94
CA ASP A 249 15.01 23.26 3.20
C ASP A 249 14.13 22.12 2.69
N LEU A 250 14.42 21.60 1.49
CA LEU A 250 13.71 20.47 0.92
C LEU A 250 13.78 19.25 1.83
N LEU A 251 14.95 18.95 2.42
CA LEU A 251 15.09 17.84 3.36
C LEU A 251 14.23 18.04 4.62
N ALA A 252 14.18 19.27 5.16
CA ALA A 252 13.35 19.59 6.32
C ALA A 252 11.85 19.50 5.98
N ALA A 253 11.44 20.06 4.85
CA ALA A 253 10.06 19.98 4.35
C ALA A 253 9.63 18.54 4.08
N THR A 254 10.49 17.72 3.49
CA THR A 254 10.24 16.29 3.25
C THR A 254 9.95 15.55 4.55
N ARG A 255 10.74 15.81 5.60
CA ARG A 255 10.50 15.24 6.94
C ARG A 255 9.16 15.70 7.51
N LYS A 256 8.83 16.99 7.38
CA LYS A 256 7.56 17.55 7.85
C LYS A 256 6.37 16.92 7.13
N THR A 257 6.40 16.87 5.80
CA THR A 257 5.34 16.26 4.97
C THR A 257 5.17 14.78 5.26
N ALA A 258 6.26 14.02 5.41
CA ALA A 258 6.20 12.61 5.75
C ALA A 258 5.56 12.38 7.13
N ARG A 259 5.94 13.17 8.14
CA ARG A 259 5.36 13.09 9.49
C ARG A 259 3.89 13.49 9.51
N LEU A 260 3.53 14.59 8.86
CA LEU A 260 2.14 15.05 8.79
C LEU A 260 1.25 14.00 8.12
N SER A 261 1.72 13.41 7.02
CA SER A 261 1.00 12.36 6.31
C SER A 261 0.87 11.07 7.14
N LEU A 262 1.94 10.67 7.83
CA LEU A 262 1.95 9.50 8.71
C LEU A 262 0.99 9.67 9.90
N TYR A 263 1.14 10.76 10.66
CA TYR A 263 0.34 11.00 11.86
C TYR A 263 -1.08 11.45 11.55
N GLY A 264 -1.30 12.15 10.43
CA GLY A 264 -2.65 12.46 9.93
C GLY A 264 -3.41 11.18 9.57
N SER A 265 -2.76 10.25 8.88
CA SER A 265 -3.35 8.93 8.60
C SER A 265 -3.59 8.15 9.89
N LEU A 266 -2.65 8.15 10.85
CA LEU A 266 -2.84 7.51 12.16
C LEU A 266 -4.03 8.09 12.94
N ALA A 267 -4.14 9.41 13.02
CA ALA A 267 -5.25 10.08 13.70
C ALA A 267 -6.59 9.73 13.06
N TRP A 268 -6.64 9.68 11.72
CA TRP A 268 -7.85 9.27 11.00
C TRP A 268 -8.30 7.85 11.36
N HIS A 269 -7.36 6.90 11.41
CA HIS A 269 -7.70 5.53 11.79
C HIS A 269 -8.17 5.45 13.24
N LEU A 270 -7.48 6.13 14.17
CA LEU A 270 -7.89 6.19 15.58
C LEU A 270 -9.30 6.77 15.77
N LEU A 271 -9.72 7.71 14.90
CA LEU A 271 -11.08 8.24 14.89
C LEU A 271 -12.11 7.24 14.36
N MET A 272 -11.73 6.42 13.37
CA MET A 272 -12.63 5.44 12.74
C MET A 272 -12.78 4.14 13.55
N VAL A 273 -11.78 3.75 14.35
CA VAL A 273 -11.85 2.57 15.23
C VAL A 273 -13.10 2.54 16.13
N PRO A 274 -13.44 3.58 16.91
CA PRO A 274 -14.62 3.54 17.77
C PRO A 274 -15.93 3.45 16.97
N LEU A 275 -16.01 4.10 15.80
CA LEU A 275 -17.17 4.00 14.91
C LEU A 275 -17.34 2.57 14.36
N ALA A 276 -16.23 1.90 14.03
CA ALA A 276 -16.22 0.52 13.60
C ALA A 276 -16.60 -0.44 14.74
N LEU A 277 -16.11 -0.20 15.97
CA LEU A 277 -16.49 -0.96 17.17
C LEU A 277 -17.98 -0.83 17.49
N ALA A 278 -18.57 0.33 17.23
CA ALA A 278 -20.00 0.58 17.39
C ALA A 278 -20.87 -0.02 16.26
N GLY A 279 -20.25 -0.65 15.23
CA GLY A 279 -20.96 -1.22 14.09
C GLY A 279 -21.56 -0.19 13.12
N TRP A 280 -21.18 1.09 13.22
CA TRP A 280 -21.73 2.16 12.38
C TRP A 280 -21.01 2.32 11.05
N VAL A 281 -19.85 1.68 10.89
CA VAL A 281 -19.07 1.77 9.64
C VAL A 281 -19.41 0.59 8.75
N ALA A 282 -20.21 0.87 7.73
CA ALA A 282 -20.42 -0.10 6.65
C ALA A 282 -19.12 -0.31 5.84
N PRO A 283 -18.91 -1.51 5.25
CA PRO A 283 -17.69 -1.83 4.49
C PRO A 283 -17.38 -0.85 3.34
N TRP A 284 -18.40 -0.36 2.64
CA TRP A 284 -18.23 0.61 1.55
C TRP A 284 -17.75 1.98 2.04
N LEU A 285 -18.21 2.41 3.21
CA LEU A 285 -17.78 3.67 3.83
C LEU A 285 -16.32 3.57 4.25
N ALA A 286 -15.90 2.43 4.81
CA ALA A 286 -14.50 2.16 5.10
C ALA A 286 -13.63 2.30 3.84
N ALA A 287 -14.02 1.67 2.72
CA ALA A 287 -13.29 1.74 1.46
C ALA A 287 -13.10 3.20 0.95
N ILE A 288 -14.15 4.01 0.97
CA ILE A 288 -14.08 5.43 0.57
C ILE A 288 -13.12 6.20 1.47
N THR A 289 -13.22 6.03 2.79
CA THR A 289 -12.38 6.78 3.74
C THR A 289 -10.89 6.41 3.60
N MET A 290 -10.58 5.15 3.29
CA MET A 290 -9.23 4.67 3.03
C MET A 290 -8.63 5.25 1.74
N LEU A 291 -9.44 5.34 0.68
CA LEU A 291 -9.06 5.99 -0.57
C LEU A 291 -8.76 7.47 -0.34
N LEU A 292 -9.62 8.18 0.41
CA LEU A 292 -9.43 9.59 0.76
C LEU A 292 -8.15 9.82 1.56
N SER A 293 -7.85 8.96 2.55
CA SER A 293 -6.60 9.03 3.31
C SER A 293 -5.38 8.89 2.40
N SER A 294 -5.41 7.93 1.48
CA SER A 294 -4.31 7.69 0.52
C SER A 294 -4.14 8.85 -0.47
N LEU A 295 -5.24 9.42 -0.96
CA LEU A 295 -5.23 10.60 -1.82
C LEU A 295 -4.68 11.83 -1.09
N ALA A 296 -5.02 12.03 0.19
CA ALA A 296 -4.48 13.12 0.99
C ALA A 296 -2.95 13.02 1.15
N VAL A 297 -2.43 11.80 1.39
CA VAL A 297 -0.98 11.54 1.42
C VAL A 297 -0.33 11.86 0.07
N ALA A 298 -0.94 11.46 -1.03
CA ALA A 298 -0.45 11.75 -2.38
C ALA A 298 -0.48 13.25 -2.69
N ALA A 299 -1.56 13.96 -2.31
CA ALA A 299 -1.71 15.40 -2.48
C ALA A 299 -0.64 16.18 -1.70
N ASN A 300 -0.35 15.78 -0.45
CA ASN A 300 0.73 16.35 0.36
C ASN A 300 2.10 16.21 -0.31
N ALA A 301 2.40 15.03 -0.88
CA ALA A 301 3.63 14.81 -1.64
C ALA A 301 3.66 15.63 -2.94
N TRP A 302 2.53 15.74 -3.65
CA TRP A 302 2.40 16.55 -4.85
C TRP A 302 2.62 18.05 -4.61
N HIS A 303 2.05 18.59 -3.52
CA HIS A 303 2.26 19.97 -3.10
C HIS A 303 3.73 20.25 -2.77
N LEU A 304 4.42 19.31 -2.09
CA LEU A 304 5.86 19.40 -1.85
C LEU A 304 6.65 19.46 -3.16
N TYR A 305 6.35 18.56 -4.12
CA TYR A 305 6.98 18.54 -5.43
C TYR A 305 6.78 19.86 -6.18
N ARG A 306 5.54 20.33 -6.32
CA ARG A 306 5.22 21.59 -7.03
C ARG A 306 5.95 22.78 -6.44
N ARG A 307 5.96 22.90 -5.10
CA ARG A 307 6.60 24.03 -4.40
C ARG A 307 8.09 24.13 -4.69
N TYR A 308 8.83 23.01 -4.62
CA TYR A 308 10.28 23.03 -4.84
C TYR A 308 10.67 22.97 -6.32
N ARG A 309 9.83 22.39 -7.18
CA ARG A 309 10.03 22.44 -8.63
C ARG A 309 9.95 23.87 -9.18
N ALA A 310 9.05 24.70 -8.63
CA ALA A 310 8.94 26.11 -8.99
C ALA A 310 10.19 26.94 -8.58
N LEU A 311 10.97 26.46 -7.61
CA LEU A 311 12.21 27.11 -7.16
C LEU A 311 13.45 26.67 -7.94
N ALA A 312 13.34 25.63 -8.77
CA ALA A 312 14.43 25.20 -9.63
C ALA A 312 14.44 26.07 -10.91
N PRO A 313 15.62 26.52 -11.39
CA PRO A 313 15.69 27.26 -12.64
C PRO A 313 15.08 26.42 -13.79
N PRO A 314 14.42 27.07 -14.79
CA PRO A 314 13.95 26.37 -15.97
C PRO A 314 15.13 25.62 -16.58
N ALA A 315 14.90 24.35 -16.94
CA ALA A 315 15.95 23.57 -17.58
C ALA A 315 16.36 24.31 -18.86
N LEU A 316 17.62 24.77 -18.92
CA LEU A 316 18.21 25.21 -20.17
C LEU A 316 18.05 24.05 -21.15
N VAL A 317 17.13 24.20 -22.10
CA VAL A 317 17.02 23.28 -23.21
C VAL A 317 18.27 23.54 -24.03
N VAL A 318 19.28 22.69 -23.88
CA VAL A 318 20.41 22.67 -24.80
C VAL A 318 19.87 22.10 -26.10
N VAL A 319 19.23 22.95 -26.90
CA VAL A 319 18.99 22.71 -28.32
C VAL A 319 20.32 23.04 -29.00
N ASN A 320 21.07 22.01 -29.39
CA ASN A 320 22.23 22.12 -30.28
C ASN A 320 23.27 23.18 -29.91
N GLY A 321 24.11 22.92 -28.90
CA GLY A 321 25.50 23.42 -28.84
C GLY A 321 25.76 24.94 -28.75
N ALA A 322 24.76 25.81 -28.84
CA ALA A 322 24.93 27.25 -28.73
C ALA A 322 24.09 27.78 -27.54
N SER A 323 24.79 28.17 -26.47
CA SER A 323 24.18 28.90 -25.37
C SER A 323 23.87 30.33 -25.84
N VAL A 324 22.59 30.65 -25.99
CA VAL A 324 22.12 32.04 -26.09
C VAL A 324 21.36 32.36 -24.80
N ALA A 325 21.88 33.33 -24.05
CA ALA A 325 21.23 33.94 -22.89
C ALA A 325 20.19 34.98 -23.37
N PRO A 326 19.15 35.29 -22.56
CA PRO A 326 18.08 36.21 -22.95
C PRO A 326 18.55 37.65 -23.20
#